data_AF-A0A7T5VFI7-F1
#
_entry.id   AF-A0A7T5VFI7-F1
#
_cell.length_a   1.000
_cell.length_b   1.000
_cell.length_c   1.000
_cell.angle_alpha   90.00
_cell.angle_beta   90.00
_cell.angle_gamma   90.00
#
_symmetry.space_group_name_H-M   'P 1'
#
loop_
_entity.id
_entity.type
_entity.pdbx_description
1 polymer ?
#
loop_
_entity_poly.entity_id
_entity_poly.type
_entity_poly.pdbx_seq_one_letter_code
_entity_poly.pdbx_strand_id
1 'polypeptide(L)'
;MEKCLVSACLTGLCTRYDGQSKTHTGCLQLLAKYHWVPVCPEQLGGLSTPRPPANLINGDGHDVLAGICRVVDQHRVDRTDAFLRGAFMTLAIAQAQGIRLCFFKSGSPSCGYAPVIGVTAALLQSRGIQIIPF
;
A
#
# COMPACT_ATOMS: atom_id res chain seq x y z
N MET A 1 7.68 6.91 -21.58
CA MET A 1 7.78 5.86 -20.54
C MET A 1 6.41 5.65 -19.93
N GLU A 2 6.03 4.40 -19.65
CA GLU A 2 4.77 4.07 -18.97
C GLU A 2 4.78 4.62 -17.53
N LYS A 3 3.61 4.98 -16.99
CA LYS A 3 3.49 5.47 -15.61
C LYS A 3 3.16 4.34 -14.63
N CYS A 4 3.74 4.38 -13.44
CA CYS A 4 3.41 3.42 -12.38
C CYS A 4 3.31 4.07 -10.99
N LEU A 5 2.62 3.39 -10.09
CA LEU A 5 2.71 3.67 -8.66
C LEU A 5 3.82 2.82 -8.03
N VAL A 6 4.44 3.33 -6.98
CA VAL A 6 5.39 2.56 -6.16
C VAL A 6 5.15 2.82 -4.68
N SER A 7 5.25 1.79 -3.84
CA SER A 7 5.29 1.99 -2.38
C SER A 7 6.46 2.91 -2.01
N ALA A 8 6.17 4.07 -1.42
CA ALA A 8 7.16 5.11 -1.09
C ALA A 8 8.37 4.59 -0.27
N CYS A 9 8.15 3.59 0.59
CA CYS A 9 9.23 2.97 1.36
C CYS A 9 10.26 2.22 0.49
N LEU A 10 9.86 1.69 -0.68
CA LEU A 10 10.77 1.03 -1.63
C LEU A 10 11.72 2.02 -2.30
N THR A 11 11.34 3.30 -2.38
CA THR A 11 12.14 4.36 -3.00
C THR A 11 13.02 5.10 -2.01
N GLY A 12 13.03 4.66 -0.74
CA GLY A 12 13.87 5.21 0.31
C GLY A 12 13.22 6.31 1.16
N LEU A 13 11.95 6.65 0.93
CA LEU A 13 11.22 7.59 1.78
C LEU A 13 10.86 6.94 3.12
N CYS A 14 11.12 7.66 4.21
CA CYS A 14 10.84 7.25 5.59
C CYS A 14 9.34 7.27 5.90
N THR A 15 8.60 6.31 5.33
CA THR A 15 7.13 6.21 5.41
C THR A 15 6.65 4.95 6.12
N ARG A 16 7.57 4.09 6.54
CA ARG A 16 7.27 2.88 7.33
C ARG A 16 6.73 3.25 8.71
N TYR A 17 6.02 2.29 9.32
CA TYR A 17 5.47 2.46 10.67
C TYR A 17 6.55 2.78 11.72
N ASP A 18 7.76 2.24 11.55
CA ASP A 18 8.92 2.46 12.42
C ASP A 18 9.71 3.74 12.06
N GLY A 19 9.26 4.51 11.07
CA GLY A 19 9.97 5.70 10.58
C GLY A 19 11.26 5.41 9.81
N GLN A 20 11.62 4.15 9.60
CA GLN A 20 12.85 3.79 8.90
C GLN A 20 12.65 3.79 7.38
N SER A 21 13.77 3.94 6.67
CA SER A 21 13.83 3.71 5.24
C SER A 21 14.04 2.23 4.93
N LYS A 22 13.43 1.71 3.86
CA LYS A 22 13.67 0.34 3.37
C LYS A 22 13.72 0.31 1.86
N THR A 23 14.67 1.07 1.31
CA THR A 23 14.95 1.12 -0.12
C THR A 23 15.18 -0.29 -0.67
N HIS A 24 14.54 -0.60 -1.80
CA HIS A 24 14.77 -1.86 -2.50
C HIS A 24 15.49 -1.58 -3.83
N THR A 25 16.79 -1.89 -3.88
CA THR A 25 17.65 -1.59 -5.06
C THR A 25 17.13 -2.23 -6.35
N GLY A 26 16.69 -3.50 -6.30
CA GLY A 26 16.10 -4.15 -7.46
C GLY A 26 14.79 -3.50 -7.97
N CYS A 27 14.01 -2.89 -7.07
CA CYS A 27 12.82 -2.14 -7.46
C CYS A 27 13.23 -0.84 -8.16
N LEU A 28 14.18 -0.09 -7.58
CA LEU A 28 14.70 1.14 -8.19
C LEU A 28 15.29 0.92 -9.58
N GLN A 29 16.03 -0.18 -9.78
CA GLN A 29 16.57 -0.54 -11.10
C GLN A 29 15.47 -0.78 -12.14
N LEU A 30 14.37 -1.44 -11.75
CA LEU A 30 13.21 -1.64 -12.63
C LEU A 30 12.47 -0.33 -12.91
N LEU A 31 12.32 0.53 -11.89
CA LEU A 31 11.65 1.82 -11.99
C LEU A 31 12.35 2.81 -12.94
N ALA A 32 13.63 2.61 -13.26
CA ALA A 32 14.36 3.43 -14.24
C ALA A 32 13.71 3.43 -15.64
N LYS A 33 12.81 2.49 -15.92
CA LYS A 33 12.07 2.37 -17.19
C LYS A 33 10.70 3.08 -17.18
N TYR A 34 10.29 3.62 -16.04
CA TYR A 34 8.95 4.14 -15.79
C TYR A 34 8.97 5.58 -15.27
N HIS A 35 7.87 6.30 -15.50
CA HIS A 35 7.56 7.51 -14.74
C HIS A 35 6.76 7.11 -13.51
N TRP A 36 7.35 7.16 -12.33
CA TRP A 36 6.74 6.61 -11.12
C TRP A 36 6.29 7.69 -10.13
N VAL A 37 5.20 7.40 -9.43
CA VAL A 37 4.67 8.24 -8.34
C VAL A 37 4.76 7.44 -7.03
N PRO A 38 5.52 7.91 -6.02
CA PRO A 38 5.58 7.22 -4.74
C PRO A 38 4.31 7.46 -3.92
N VAL A 39 3.77 6.39 -3.34
CA VAL A 39 2.57 6.43 -2.49
C VAL A 39 2.77 5.66 -1.20
N CYS A 40 2.27 6.19 -0.09
CA CYS A 40 2.11 5.47 1.17
C CYS A 40 0.62 5.51 1.54
N PRO A 41 -0.14 4.43 1.28
CA PRO A 41 -1.58 4.46 1.51
C PRO A 41 -1.93 4.72 2.99
N GLU A 42 -1.13 4.19 3.91
CA GLU A 42 -1.30 4.42 5.35
C GLU A 42 -1.21 5.92 5.73
N GLN A 43 -0.26 6.67 5.15
CA GLN A 43 -0.16 8.12 5.34
C GLN A 43 -1.25 8.89 4.59
N LEU A 44 -1.60 8.48 3.37
CA LEU A 44 -2.74 9.04 2.63
C LEU A 44 -4.07 8.83 3.39
N GLY A 45 -4.14 7.78 4.21
CA GLY A 45 -5.23 7.49 5.14
C GLY A 45 -5.26 8.34 6.40
N GLY A 46 -4.21 9.14 6.63
CA GLY A 46 -4.05 10.04 7.78
C GLY A 46 -3.23 9.47 8.93
N LEU A 47 -2.56 8.33 8.77
CA LEU A 47 -1.67 7.80 9.82
C LEU A 47 -0.33 8.54 9.84
N SER A 48 0.21 8.74 11.04
CA SER A 48 1.51 9.39 11.25
C SER A 48 2.69 8.51 10.84
N THR A 49 3.89 9.10 10.81
CA THR A 49 5.15 8.37 10.82
C THR A 49 6.04 8.94 11.94
N PRO A 50 6.47 8.14 12.94
CA PRO A 50 6.12 6.72 13.13
C PRO A 50 4.64 6.52 13.53
N ARG A 51 4.20 5.27 13.49
CA ARG A 51 2.87 4.82 13.94
C ARG A 51 2.96 3.39 14.48
N PRO A 52 2.02 2.96 15.33
CA PRO A 52 1.98 1.58 15.80
C PRO A 52 1.79 0.60 14.62
N PRO A 53 2.51 -0.55 14.59
CA PRO A 53 2.27 -1.59 13.60
C PRO A 53 0.83 -2.10 13.68
N ALA A 54 0.25 -2.44 12.53
CA ALA A 54 -1.10 -2.95 12.41
C ALA A 54 -1.15 -4.23 11.58
N ASN A 55 -2.18 -5.05 11.82
CA ASN A 55 -2.40 -6.31 11.15
C ASN A 55 -3.87 -6.46 10.72
N LEU A 56 -4.07 -7.21 9.65
CA LEU A 56 -5.38 -7.71 9.24
C LEU A 56 -5.81 -8.79 10.24
N ILE A 57 -7.04 -8.70 10.75
CA ILE A 57 -7.57 -9.65 11.72
C ILE A 57 -8.56 -10.58 11.02
N ASN A 58 -8.25 -11.89 11.03
CA ASN A 58 -9.09 -13.00 10.55
C ASN A 58 -9.45 -13.00 9.06
N GLY A 59 -8.61 -12.40 8.21
CA GLY A 59 -8.80 -12.41 6.76
C GLY A 59 -7.79 -11.54 6.03
N ASP A 60 -8.16 -11.06 4.84
CA ASP A 60 -7.29 -10.29 3.98
C ASP A 60 -7.86 -8.91 3.57
N GLY A 61 -7.18 -8.23 2.65
CA GLY A 61 -7.59 -6.93 2.12
C GLY A 61 -8.96 -6.94 1.43
N HIS A 62 -9.35 -8.03 0.77
CA HIS A 62 -10.68 -8.15 0.17
C HIS A 62 -11.76 -8.25 1.25
N ASP A 63 -11.50 -9.00 2.33
CA ASP A 63 -12.42 -9.10 3.46
C ASP A 63 -12.62 -7.77 4.18
N VAL A 64 -11.57 -6.95 4.28
CA VAL A 64 -11.69 -5.58 4.82
C VAL A 64 -12.55 -4.71 3.91
N LEU A 65 -12.37 -4.79 2.59
CA LEU A 65 -13.20 -4.05 1.62
C LEU A 65 -14.67 -4.47 1.66
N ALA A 66 -14.94 -5.75 1.99
CA ALA A 66 -16.28 -6.29 2.19
C ALA A 66 -16.89 -5.97 3.57
N GLY A 67 -16.14 -5.35 4.48
CA GLY A 67 -16.58 -5.06 5.85
C GLY A 67 -16.63 -6.28 6.78
N ILE A 68 -15.95 -7.37 6.42
CA ILE A 68 -15.90 -8.63 7.17
C ILE A 68 -14.72 -8.63 8.16
N CYS A 69 -13.57 -8.09 7.72
CA CYS A 69 -12.35 -8.03 8.52
C CYS A 69 -11.98 -6.60 8.90
N ARG A 70 -11.05 -6.49 9.85
CA ARG A 70 -10.56 -5.21 10.38
C ARG A 70 -9.05 -5.13 10.32
N VAL A 71 -8.54 -3.90 10.26
CA VAL A 71 -7.13 -3.61 10.48
C VAL A 71 -6.97 -3.06 11.89
N VAL A 72 -6.23 -3.76 12.74
CA VAL A 72 -6.08 -3.42 14.15
C VAL A 72 -4.60 -3.22 14.47
N ASP A 73 -4.29 -2.14 15.20
CA ASP A 73 -2.92 -1.87 15.64
C ASP A 73 -2.51 -2.66 16.89
N GLN A 74 -1.22 -2.68 17.23
CA GLN A 74 -0.71 -3.39 18.41
C GLN A 74 -1.33 -2.94 19.74
N HIS A 75 -1.94 -1.75 19.79
CA HIS A 75 -2.64 -1.24 20.97
C HIS A 75 -4.14 -1.60 20.95
N ARG A 76 -4.55 -2.48 20.03
CA ARG A 76 -5.93 -2.92 19.82
C ARG A 76 -6.87 -1.80 19.34
N VAL A 77 -6.32 -0.74 18.75
CA VAL A 77 -7.13 0.33 18.15
C VAL A 77 -7.49 -0.08 16.72
N ASP A 78 -8.77 0.06 16.38
CA ASP A 78 -9.26 -0.14 15.02
C ASP A 78 -8.76 0.98 14.10
N ARG A 79 -8.02 0.60 13.06
CA ARG A 79 -7.44 1.50 12.05
C ARG A 79 -8.08 1.29 10.67
N THR A 80 -9.14 0.48 10.58
CA THR A 80 -9.76 0.08 9.31
C THR A 80 -10.09 1.28 8.42
N ASP A 81 -10.70 2.33 8.98
CA ASP A 81 -11.06 3.52 8.21
C ASP A 81 -9.86 4.23 7.59
N ALA A 82 -8.72 4.29 8.30
CA ALA A 82 -7.51 4.89 7.76
C ALA A 82 -6.96 4.08 6.58
N PHE A 83 -6.97 2.76 6.69
CA PHE A 83 -6.54 1.87 5.61
C PHE A 83 -7.46 1.94 4.39
N LEU A 84 -8.79 1.98 4.60
CA LEU A 84 -9.77 2.16 3.54
C LEU A 84 -9.59 3.51 2.84
N ARG A 85 -9.52 4.62 3.59
CA ARG A 85 -9.26 5.96 3.02
C ARG A 85 -7.97 5.97 2.20
N GLY A 86 -6.90 5.40 2.75
CA GLY A 86 -5.61 5.26 2.06
C GLY A 86 -5.71 4.52 0.74
N ALA A 87 -6.43 3.39 0.73
CA ALA A 87 -6.67 2.59 -0.47
C ALA A 87 -7.43 3.39 -1.54
N PHE A 88 -8.53 4.05 -1.17
CA PHE A 88 -9.32 4.85 -2.10
C PHE A 88 -8.57 6.07 -2.64
N MET A 89 -7.78 6.76 -1.79
CA MET A 89 -6.92 7.85 -2.24
C MET A 89 -5.86 7.37 -3.22
N THR A 90 -5.27 6.19 -2.98
CA THR A 90 -4.30 5.59 -3.90
C THR A 90 -4.94 5.23 -5.24
N LEU A 91 -6.15 4.66 -5.22
CA LEU A 91 -6.92 4.40 -6.44
C LEU A 91 -7.24 5.69 -7.21
N ALA A 92 -7.65 6.76 -6.51
CA ALA A 92 -7.93 8.06 -7.12
C ALA A 92 -6.70 8.64 -7.82
N ILE A 93 -5.51 8.54 -7.20
CA ILE A 93 -4.24 8.94 -7.82
C ILE A 93 -3.98 8.11 -9.08
N ALA A 94 -4.16 6.79 -9.01
CA ALA A 94 -3.96 5.91 -10.17
C ALA A 94 -4.89 6.29 -11.33
N GLN A 95 -6.18 6.49 -11.05
CA GLN A 95 -7.19 6.87 -12.03
C GLN A 95 -6.91 8.24 -12.66
N ALA A 96 -6.62 9.26 -11.83
CA ALA A 96 -6.31 10.60 -12.29
C ALA A 96 -5.07 10.66 -13.18
N GLN A 97 -4.12 9.74 -12.99
CA GLN A 97 -2.88 9.67 -13.77
C GLN A 97 -2.94 8.66 -14.92
N GLY A 98 -4.03 7.91 -15.07
CA GLY A 98 -4.15 6.81 -16.05
C GLY A 98 -3.20 5.64 -15.79
N ILE A 99 -2.83 5.40 -14.52
CA ILE A 99 -1.88 4.35 -14.13
C ILE A 99 -2.57 3.01 -13.98
N ARG A 100 -1.97 1.96 -14.58
CA ARG A 100 -2.45 0.56 -14.51
C ARG A 100 -1.43 -0.42 -13.93
N LEU A 101 -0.30 0.08 -13.43
CA LEU A 101 0.81 -0.72 -12.92
C LEU A 101 1.27 -0.19 -11.56
N CYS A 102 1.55 -1.10 -10.63
CA CYS A 102 1.90 -0.76 -9.26
C CYS A 102 2.99 -1.68 -8.68
N PHE A 103 4.04 -1.09 -8.09
CA PHE A 103 5.18 -1.78 -7.47
C PHE A 103 5.06 -1.70 -5.95
N PHE A 104 4.65 -2.78 -5.29
CA PHE A 104 4.22 -2.74 -3.88
C PHE A 104 5.07 -3.58 -2.94
N LYS A 105 5.21 -3.08 -1.69
CA LYS A 105 5.94 -3.76 -0.63
C LYS A 105 5.12 -4.90 -0.03
N SER A 106 5.63 -6.12 -0.15
CA SER A 106 5.15 -7.36 0.46
C SER A 106 5.15 -7.29 1.99
N GLY A 107 4.18 -7.99 2.61
CA GLY A 107 4.05 -8.08 4.07
C GLY A 107 3.46 -6.85 4.78
N SER A 108 2.97 -5.86 4.04
CA SER A 108 2.22 -4.72 4.62
C SER A 108 0.72 -5.02 4.67
N PRO A 109 -0.01 -4.64 5.74
CA PRO A 109 -1.48 -4.72 5.78
C PRO A 109 -2.16 -3.84 4.72
N SER A 110 -1.45 -2.88 4.12
CA SER A 110 -1.95 -2.06 3.03
C SER A 110 -1.46 -2.55 1.65
N CYS A 111 -0.14 -2.64 1.47
CA CYS A 111 0.48 -2.86 0.16
C CYS A 111 0.86 -4.34 -0.09
N GLY A 112 0.78 -5.21 0.91
CA GLY A 112 1.18 -6.60 0.80
C GLY A 112 0.42 -7.34 -0.31
N TYR A 113 1.07 -8.29 -0.97
CA TYR A 113 0.44 -9.15 -1.98
C TYR A 113 0.46 -10.62 -1.57
N ALA A 114 1.53 -11.08 -0.93
CA ALA A 114 1.67 -12.43 -0.38
C ALA A 114 2.40 -12.39 0.98
N PRO A 115 2.11 -13.33 1.91
CA PRO A 115 1.11 -14.42 1.80
C PRO A 115 -0.34 -13.94 1.97
N VAL A 116 -0.54 -12.72 2.49
CA VAL A 116 -1.86 -12.08 2.66
C VAL A 116 -1.87 -10.80 1.84
N ILE A 117 -2.92 -10.60 1.05
CA ILE A 117 -3.11 -9.36 0.28
C ILE A 117 -3.57 -8.24 1.21
N GLY A 118 -2.96 -7.06 1.09
CA GLY A 118 -3.30 -5.87 1.86
C GLY A 118 -4.49 -5.09 1.27
N VAL A 119 -5.09 -4.21 2.06
CA VAL A 119 -6.32 -3.48 1.70
C VAL A 119 -6.17 -2.70 0.39
N THR A 120 -5.06 -1.97 0.21
CA THR A 120 -4.82 -1.19 -1.01
C THR A 120 -4.52 -2.11 -2.19
N ALA A 121 -3.72 -3.15 -1.99
CA ALA A 121 -3.42 -4.11 -3.05
C ALA A 121 -4.70 -4.79 -3.57
N ALA A 122 -5.57 -5.25 -2.67
CA ALA A 122 -6.86 -5.85 -3.00
C ALA A 122 -7.74 -4.88 -3.82
N LEU A 123 -7.86 -3.63 -3.37
CA LEU A 123 -8.67 -2.63 -4.07
C LEU A 123 -8.14 -2.37 -5.48
N LEU A 124 -6.84 -2.09 -5.65
CA LEU A 124 -6.26 -1.80 -6.96
C LEU A 124 -6.40 -3.01 -7.90
N GLN A 125 -6.16 -4.22 -7.41
CA GLN A 125 -6.33 -5.46 -8.18
C GLN A 125 -7.77 -5.62 -8.67
N SER A 126 -8.78 -5.40 -7.81
CA SER A 126 -10.19 -5.49 -8.19
C SER A 126 -10.61 -4.47 -9.27
N ARG A 127 -9.80 -3.41 -9.46
CA ARG A 127 -9.99 -2.37 -10.48
C ARG A 127 -9.10 -2.58 -11.72
N GLY A 128 -8.48 -3.74 -11.85
CA GLY A 128 -7.69 -4.13 -13.01
C GLY A 128 -6.31 -3.46 -13.09
N ILE A 129 -5.79 -2.96 -11.95
CA ILE A 129 -4.43 -2.45 -11.83
C ILE A 129 -3.50 -3.61 -11.49
N GLN A 130 -2.47 -3.83 -12.29
CA GLN A 130 -1.48 -4.88 -12.09
C GLN A 130 -0.56 -4.54 -10.92
N ILE A 131 -0.29 -5.55 -10.07
CA ILE A 131 0.62 -5.43 -8.92
C ILE A 131 1.85 -6.29 -9.12
N ILE A 132 3.03 -5.70 -8.95
CA ILE A 132 4.33 -6.37 -8.90
C ILE A 132 4.87 -6.28 -7.45
N PRO A 133 5.00 -7.40 -6.73
CA PRO A 133 5.43 -7.41 -5.33
C PRO A 133 6.96 -7.34 -5.14
N PHE A 134 7.41 -6.69 -4.05
CA PHE A 134 8.81 -6.53 -3.59
C PHE A 134 8.99 -6.69 -2.08
#